data_AF-A0A2R6FH30-F1
#
_entry.id   AF-A0A2R6FH30-F1
#
_cell.length_a   1.000
_cell.length_b   1.000
_cell.length_c   1.000
_cell.angle_alpha   90.00
_cell.angle_beta   90.00
_cell.angle_gamma   90.00
#
_symmetry.space_group_name_H-M   'P 1'
#
loop_
_entity.id
_entity.type
_entity.pdbx_description
1 polymer ?
#
loop_
_entity_poly.entity_id
_entity_poly.type
_entity_poly.pdbx_seq_one_letter_code
_entity_poly.pdbx_strand_id
1 'polypeptide(L)'
;ETRKLHISLDGLEYTLALIDPDSIRQEPDLPELDLSAEVVIEGRDIDRAVTAADMVSDHIALGVDSDAEEFYVDAEGDTDDVHLELGREDLIALTPGEARSLFSLDYLDDMNKAISSDAEVTMELGEEFPVKMHFGYAEGDGHVTYMLAPRIQSD
;
A
#
# COMPACT_ATOMS: atom_id res chain seq x y z
N GLU A 1 -1.26 7.08 -39.97
CA GLU A 1 0.10 7.31 -39.48
C GLU A 1 0.32 6.36 -38.32
N THR A 2 1.33 5.47 -38.38
CA THR A 2 1.51 4.42 -37.36
C THR A 2 2.26 5.03 -36.18
N ARG A 3 1.54 5.40 -35.12
CA ARG A 3 2.15 5.89 -33.88
C ARG A 3 2.91 4.73 -33.23
N LYS A 4 4.23 4.90 -33.04
CA LYS A 4 5.11 3.88 -32.45
C LYS A 4 5.89 4.49 -31.29
N LEU A 5 6.07 3.72 -30.23
CA LEU A 5 7.05 4.00 -29.17
C LEU A 5 8.40 3.48 -29.64
N HIS A 6 9.41 4.34 -29.65
CA HIS A 6 10.79 3.99 -29.94
C HIS A 6 11.55 3.92 -28.61
N ILE A 7 12.13 2.76 -28.30
CA ILE A 7 12.93 2.53 -27.10
C ILE A 7 14.36 2.25 -27.56
N SER A 8 15.33 2.93 -26.96
CA SER A 8 16.76 2.70 -27.21
C SER A 8 17.48 2.46 -25.88
N LEU A 9 18.26 1.37 -25.81
CA LEU A 9 19.07 1.01 -24.65
C LEU A 9 20.40 0.40 -25.12
N ASP A 10 21.54 1.03 -24.84
CA ASP A 10 22.89 0.52 -25.12
C ASP A 10 23.07 -0.15 -26.51
N GLY A 11 22.56 0.49 -27.56
CA GLY A 11 22.66 0.01 -28.95
C GLY A 11 21.56 -0.99 -29.36
N LEU A 12 20.67 -1.37 -28.45
CA LEU A 12 19.39 -2.02 -28.78
C LEU A 12 18.38 -0.95 -29.17
N GLU A 13 17.69 -1.16 -30.29
CA GLU A 13 16.55 -0.36 -30.71
C GLU A 13 15.32 -1.26 -30.83
N TYR A 14 14.22 -0.85 -30.21
CA TYR A 14 12.94 -1.55 -30.24
C TYR A 14 11.81 -0.59 -30.57
N THR A 15 10.84 -1.04 -31.37
CA THR A 15 9.64 -0.25 -31.68
C THR A 15 8.38 -1.02 -31.33
N LEU A 16 7.49 -0.38 -30.58
CA LEU A 16 6.21 -0.94 -30.17
C LEU A 16 5.06 -0.11 -30.78
N ALA A 17 4.05 -0.77 -31.33
CA ALA A 17 2.88 -0.08 -31.87
C ALA A 17 2.03 0.48 -30.72
N LEU A 18 1.69 1.77 -30.77
CA LEU A 18 0.90 2.41 -29.73
C LEU A 18 -0.59 2.07 -29.86
N ILE A 19 -1.26 2.07 -28.72
CA ILE A 19 -2.72 1.97 -28.60
C ILE A 19 -3.29 3.39 -28.58
N ASP A 20 -4.49 3.56 -29.13
CA ASP A 20 -5.21 4.83 -29.08
C ASP A 20 -5.69 5.08 -27.63
N PRO A 21 -5.33 6.22 -26.98
CA PRO A 21 -5.80 6.54 -25.64
C PRO A 21 -7.33 6.54 -25.51
N ASP A 22 -8.06 6.89 -26.56
CA ASP A 22 -9.53 6.88 -26.53
C ASP A 22 -10.13 5.45 -26.54
N SER A 23 -9.30 4.45 -26.84
CA SER A 23 -9.68 3.03 -26.83
C SER A 23 -9.40 2.32 -25.50
N ILE A 24 -8.71 2.98 -24.56
CA ILE A 24 -8.47 2.46 -23.22
C ILE A 24 -9.40 3.14 -22.21
N ARG A 25 -9.63 2.48 -21.08
CA ARG A 25 -10.46 3.02 -20.01
C ARG A 25 -9.82 4.31 -19.46
N GLN A 26 -10.63 5.36 -19.33
CA GLN A 26 -10.17 6.63 -18.74
C GLN A 26 -9.78 6.45 -17.28
N GLU A 27 -8.76 7.21 -16.88
CA GLU A 27 -8.31 7.28 -15.49
C GLU A 27 -9.46 7.79 -14.60
N PRO A 28 -9.69 7.16 -13.45
CA PRO A 28 -10.66 7.65 -12.49
C PRO A 28 -10.10 8.88 -11.75
N ASP A 29 -10.98 9.79 -11.36
CA ASP A 29 -10.63 10.84 -10.40
C ASP A 29 -10.35 10.23 -9.03
N LEU A 30 -9.27 10.67 -8.38
CA LEU A 30 -8.97 10.27 -7.01
C LEU A 30 -9.82 11.10 -6.02
N PRO A 31 -10.53 10.47 -5.08
CA PRO A 31 -11.29 11.21 -4.08
C PRO A 31 -10.37 11.91 -3.09
N GLU A 32 -10.77 13.10 -2.63
CA GLU A 32 -10.22 13.69 -1.41
C GLU A 32 -10.82 12.95 -0.22
N LEU A 33 -9.97 12.25 0.53
CA LEU A 33 -10.33 11.52 1.74
C LEU A 33 -9.68 12.21 2.93
N ASP A 34 -10.47 12.45 3.98
CA ASP A 34 -9.99 12.94 5.28
C ASP A 34 -9.74 11.73 6.17
N LEU A 35 -8.50 11.26 6.18
CA LEU A 35 -8.07 10.05 6.89
C LEU A 35 -7.49 10.47 8.24
N SER A 36 -7.94 9.80 9.31
CA SER A 36 -7.73 10.21 10.69
C SER A 36 -6.32 9.95 11.19
N ALA A 37 -5.64 8.94 10.65
CA ALA A 37 -4.30 8.53 11.09
C ALA A 37 -3.28 8.57 9.94
N GLU A 38 -2.05 8.94 10.28
CA GLU A 38 -0.91 8.91 9.36
C GLU A 38 0.25 8.15 10.04
N VAL A 39 0.76 7.13 9.37
CA VAL A 39 1.87 6.28 9.85
C VAL A 39 3.00 6.39 8.84
N VAL A 40 4.22 6.65 9.31
CA VAL A 40 5.43 6.59 8.48
C VAL A 40 6.28 5.43 8.96
N ILE A 41 6.49 4.45 8.08
CA ILE A 41 7.08 3.14 8.39
C ILE A 41 8.09 2.73 7.31
N GLU A 42 9.08 1.92 7.67
CA GLU A 42 10.00 1.34 6.69
C GLU A 42 9.33 0.21 5.90
N GLY A 43 9.64 0.12 4.59
CA GLY A 43 9.10 -0.91 3.71
C GLY A 43 9.35 -2.34 4.19
N ARG A 44 10.45 -2.58 4.91
CA ARG A 44 10.73 -3.91 5.50
C ARG A 44 9.69 -4.37 6.53
N ASP A 45 9.08 -3.44 7.26
CA ASP A 45 8.12 -3.78 8.31
C ASP A 45 6.74 -4.03 7.70
N ILE A 46 6.41 -3.32 6.61
CA ILE A 46 5.26 -3.66 5.76
C ILE A 46 5.46 -5.06 5.17
N ASP A 47 6.62 -5.35 4.57
CA ASP A 47 6.94 -6.66 3.98
C ASP A 47 6.80 -7.78 5.01
N ARG A 48 7.33 -7.56 6.22
CA ARG A 48 7.21 -8.50 7.34
C ARG A 48 5.76 -8.72 7.76
N ALA A 49 4.97 -7.65 7.87
CA ALA A 49 3.57 -7.72 8.28
C ALA A 49 2.72 -8.47 7.24
N VAL A 50 2.85 -8.11 5.96
CA VAL A 50 2.14 -8.76 4.85
C VAL A 50 2.53 -10.23 4.74
N THR A 51 3.82 -10.55 4.78
CA THR A 51 4.31 -11.93 4.70
C THR A 51 3.81 -12.79 5.85
N ALA A 52 3.78 -12.25 7.08
CA ALA A 52 3.27 -12.99 8.23
C ALA A 52 1.76 -13.24 8.12
N ALA A 53 1.00 -12.22 7.73
CA ALA A 53 -0.45 -12.32 7.57
C ALA A 53 -0.89 -13.28 6.45
N ASP A 54 -0.16 -13.30 5.32
CA ASP A 54 -0.39 -14.22 4.19
C ASP A 54 -0.31 -15.70 4.57
N MET A 55 0.42 -16.03 5.64
CA MET A 55 0.52 -17.40 6.14
C MET A 55 -0.76 -17.88 6.86
N VAL A 56 -1.62 -16.98 7.30
CA VAL A 56 -2.74 -17.30 8.20
C VAL A 56 -4.11 -16.87 7.69
N SER A 57 -4.22 -15.85 6.82
CA SER A 57 -5.50 -15.32 6.37
C SER A 57 -5.45 -14.82 4.92
N ASP A 58 -6.64 -14.60 4.34
CA ASP A 58 -6.81 -13.89 3.06
C ASP A 58 -6.94 -12.36 3.27
N HIS A 59 -7.11 -11.94 4.53
CA HIS A 59 -7.37 -10.56 4.92
C HIS A 59 -6.44 -10.09 6.04
N ILE A 60 -6.19 -8.79 6.04
CA ILE A 60 -5.34 -8.13 7.03
C ILE A 60 -6.03 -6.86 7.49
N ALA A 61 -6.18 -6.69 8.80
CA ALA A 61 -6.65 -5.45 9.39
C ALA A 61 -5.43 -4.58 9.69
N LEU A 62 -5.47 -3.34 9.21
CA LEU A 62 -4.50 -2.30 9.54
C LEU A 62 -5.20 -1.28 10.41
N GLY A 63 -4.60 -0.91 11.53
CA GLY A 63 -5.20 0.06 12.42
C GLY A 63 -4.20 0.81 13.28
N VAL A 64 -4.71 1.85 13.94
CA VAL A 64 -3.96 2.67 14.88
C VAL A 64 -4.76 2.75 16.17
N ASP A 65 -4.13 2.34 17.28
CA ASP A 65 -4.65 2.61 18.62
C ASP A 65 -4.21 4.04 18.99
N SER A 66 -5.18 4.95 19.08
CA SER A 66 -4.91 6.35 19.39
C SER A 66 -4.53 6.61 20.84
N ASP A 67 -4.96 5.74 21.77
CA ASP A 67 -4.66 5.88 23.20
C ASP A 67 -3.27 5.35 23.52
N ALA A 68 -2.88 4.22 22.90
CA ALA A 68 -1.55 3.64 23.03
C ALA A 68 -0.52 4.31 22.10
N GLU A 69 -0.97 5.04 21.07
CA GLU A 69 -0.14 5.61 20.00
C GLU A 69 0.68 4.54 19.27
N GLU A 70 0.00 3.48 18.85
CA GLU A 70 0.60 2.30 18.21
C GLU A 70 -0.10 2.00 16.89
N PHE A 71 0.69 1.67 15.87
CA PHE A 71 0.17 1.05 14.65
C PHE A 71 0.16 -0.46 14.85
N TYR A 72 -0.92 -1.12 14.44
CA TYR A 72 -1.03 -2.56 14.56
C TYR A 72 -1.55 -3.21 13.28
N VAL A 73 -1.26 -4.50 13.19
CA VAL A 73 -1.68 -5.39 12.12
C VAL A 73 -2.28 -6.65 12.74
N ASP A 74 -3.49 -7.00 12.32
CA ASP A 74 -4.14 -8.26 12.66
C ASP A 74 -4.44 -9.08 11.41
N ALA A 75 -4.25 -10.40 11.51
CA ALA A 75 -4.79 -11.36 10.55
C ALA A 75 -5.27 -12.59 11.30
N GLU A 76 -6.56 -12.89 11.17
CA GLU A 76 -7.19 -14.03 11.84
C GLU A 76 -7.41 -15.16 10.82
N GLY A 77 -7.00 -16.36 11.21
CA GLY A 77 -7.12 -17.58 10.41
C GLY A 77 -8.03 -18.62 11.07
N ASP A 78 -8.17 -19.79 10.43
CA ASP A 78 -8.99 -20.88 10.98
C ASP A 78 -8.38 -21.52 12.24
N THR A 79 -7.05 -21.44 12.38
CA THR A 79 -6.28 -22.14 13.43
C THR A 79 -5.22 -21.26 14.08
N ASP A 80 -4.61 -20.37 13.30
CA ASP A 80 -3.50 -19.53 13.71
C ASP A 80 -3.86 -18.07 13.42
N ASP A 81 -3.43 -17.18 14.30
CA ASP A 81 -3.63 -15.72 14.18
C ASP A 81 -2.28 -15.01 14.22
N VAL A 82 -2.19 -13.88 13.52
CA VAL A 82 -1.03 -12.99 13.52
C VAL A 82 -1.44 -11.64 14.09
N HIS A 83 -0.64 -11.16 15.02
CA HIS A 83 -0.76 -9.83 15.60
C HIS A 83 0.64 -9.19 15.67
N LEU A 84 0.76 -7.98 15.15
CA LEU A 84 1.97 -7.16 15.20
C LEU A 84 1.59 -5.77 15.70
N GLU A 85 2.32 -5.28 16.68
CA GLU A 85 2.22 -3.91 17.20
C GLU A 85 3.55 -3.22 16.99
N LEU A 86 3.52 -1.96 16.54
CA LEU A 86 4.67 -1.10 16.34
C LEU A 86 4.41 0.23 17.04
N GLY A 87 5.21 0.51 18.07
CA GLY A 87 5.16 1.77 18.79
C GLY A 87 5.94 2.87 18.08
N ARG A 88 5.87 4.09 18.61
CA ARG A 88 6.62 5.25 18.08
C ARG A 88 8.12 5.04 17.93
N GLU A 89 8.71 4.12 18.68
CA GLU A 89 10.14 3.78 18.61
C GLU A 89 10.49 2.85 17.45
N ASP A 90 9.52 2.12 16.93
CA ASP A 90 9.66 1.25 15.75
C ASP A 90 9.23 1.97 14.46
N LEU A 91 8.49 3.08 14.59
CA LEU A 91 8.00 3.89 13.47
C LEU A 91 8.91 5.10 13.21
N ILE A 92 8.91 5.57 11.96
CA ILE A 92 9.59 6.83 11.60
C ILE A 92 8.78 8.02 12.13
N ALA A 93 7.46 7.98 11.95
CA ALA A 93 6.53 8.96 12.51
C ALA A 93 5.13 8.35 12.68
N LEU A 94 4.36 8.93 13.60
CA LEU A 94 2.97 8.58 13.82
C LEU A 94 2.18 9.82 14.20
N THR A 95 1.17 10.13 13.40
CA THR A 95 0.06 11.02 13.76
C THR A 95 -1.13 10.15 14.14
N PRO A 96 -1.40 9.97 15.45
CA PRO A 96 -2.43 9.05 15.90
C PRO A 96 -3.82 9.60 15.57
N GLY A 97 -4.70 8.69 15.17
CA GLY A 97 -6.12 8.90 14.99
C GLY A 97 -6.84 7.55 14.98
N GLU A 98 -8.12 7.54 15.32
CA GLU A 98 -8.90 6.30 15.33
C GLU A 98 -9.01 5.76 13.91
N ALA A 99 -8.41 4.60 13.65
CA ALA A 99 -8.42 3.98 12.34
C ALA A 99 -8.36 2.47 12.48
N ARG A 100 -9.25 1.78 11.77
CA ARG A 100 -9.20 0.33 11.55
C ARG A 100 -9.91 0.00 10.25
N SER A 101 -9.21 -0.69 9.35
CA SER A 101 -9.79 -1.13 8.08
C SER A 101 -9.24 -2.50 7.70
N LEU A 102 -10.11 -3.33 7.13
CA LEU A 102 -9.77 -4.67 6.64
C LEU A 102 -9.43 -4.61 5.15
N PHE A 103 -8.35 -5.24 4.72
CA PHE A 103 -7.88 -5.23 3.33
C PHE A 103 -7.62 -6.64 2.81
N SER A 104 -7.62 -6.79 1.48
CA SER A 104 -7.26 -8.05 0.82
C SER A 104 -5.74 -8.21 0.85
N LEU A 105 -5.24 -9.37 1.31
CA LEU A 105 -3.81 -9.64 1.32
C LEU A 105 -3.23 -9.76 -0.10
N ASP A 106 -3.92 -10.40 -1.04
CA ASP A 106 -3.48 -10.51 -2.44
C ASP A 106 -3.05 -9.16 -3.04
N TYR A 107 -3.83 -8.09 -2.80
CA TYR A 107 -3.49 -6.78 -3.31
C TYR A 107 -2.31 -6.14 -2.58
N LEU A 108 -2.21 -6.34 -1.26
CA LEU A 108 -1.09 -5.81 -0.48
C LEU A 108 0.21 -6.54 -0.79
N ASP A 109 0.18 -7.85 -1.02
CA ASP A 109 1.34 -8.61 -1.49
C ASP A 109 1.83 -8.11 -2.86
N ASP A 110 0.92 -7.88 -3.81
CA ASP A 110 1.27 -7.32 -5.11
C ASP A 110 1.83 -5.89 -5.02
N MET A 111 1.29 -5.05 -4.14
CA MET A 111 1.80 -3.70 -3.90
C MET A 111 3.17 -3.71 -3.21
N ASN A 112 3.35 -4.60 -2.23
CA ASN A 112 4.58 -4.75 -1.44
C ASN A 112 5.79 -5.08 -2.34
N LYS A 113 5.60 -5.85 -3.42
CA LYS A 113 6.66 -6.17 -4.40
C LYS A 113 7.32 -4.95 -5.03
N ALA A 114 6.64 -3.81 -5.08
CA ALA A 114 7.17 -2.56 -5.63
C ALA A 114 7.88 -1.68 -4.59
N ILE A 115 7.68 -1.97 -3.29
CA ILE A 115 8.24 -1.20 -2.18
C ILE A 115 9.62 -1.76 -1.85
N SER A 116 10.64 -0.90 -1.86
CA SER A 116 11.99 -1.32 -1.44
C SER A 116 12.04 -1.43 0.09
N SER A 117 12.83 -2.36 0.63
CA SER A 117 12.88 -2.62 2.08
C SER A 117 13.38 -1.43 2.91
N ASP A 118 14.17 -0.54 2.31
CA ASP A 118 14.68 0.70 2.88
C ASP A 118 13.85 1.93 2.50
N ALA A 119 12.74 1.77 1.77
CA ALA A 119 11.86 2.87 1.43
C ALA A 119 11.08 3.34 2.67
N GLU A 120 10.98 4.66 2.82
CA GLU A 120 10.03 5.29 3.74
C GLU A 120 8.65 5.30 3.07
N VAL A 121 7.65 4.72 3.75
CA VAL A 121 6.27 4.65 3.27
C VAL A 121 5.37 5.42 4.23
N THR A 122 4.66 6.42 3.70
CA THR A 122 3.61 7.13 4.42
C THR A 122 2.27 6.46 4.13
N MET A 123 1.62 5.96 5.18
CA MET A 123 0.30 5.34 5.12
C MET A 123 -0.74 6.27 5.72
N GLU A 124 -1.77 6.61 4.95
CA GLU A 124 -2.96 7.30 5.46
C GLU A 124 -4.06 6.27 5.72
N LEU A 125 -4.61 6.25 6.93
CA LEU A 125 -5.59 5.26 7.40
C LEU A 125 -6.82 5.94 8.01
N GLY A 126 -7.96 5.27 7.87
CA GLY A 126 -9.22 5.64 8.51
C GLY A 126 -10.08 4.41 8.82
N GLU A 127 -11.25 4.63 9.41
CA GLU A 127 -12.23 3.57 9.71
C GLU A 127 -13.05 3.21 8.48
N GLU A 128 -12.94 1.95 8.02
CA GLU A 128 -13.65 1.48 6.82
C GLU A 128 -13.43 2.34 5.55
N PHE A 129 -12.26 3.00 5.46
CA PHE A 129 -11.85 3.80 4.32
C PHE A 129 -10.70 3.14 3.54
N PRO A 130 -10.50 3.50 2.26
CA PRO A 130 -9.31 3.09 1.54
C PRO A 130 -8.03 3.54 2.26
N VAL A 131 -7.05 2.64 2.35
CA VAL A 131 -5.69 3.02 2.73
C VAL A 131 -5.00 3.66 1.54
N LYS A 132 -4.23 4.72 1.79
CA LYS A 132 -3.26 5.24 0.81
C LYS A 132 -1.85 4.94 1.28
N MET A 133 -0.98 4.56 0.35
CA MET A 133 0.44 4.34 0.61
C MET A 133 1.26 5.18 -0.36
N HIS A 134 2.09 6.06 0.19
CA HIS A 134 2.93 6.99 -0.55
C HIS A 134 4.40 6.65 -0.31
N PHE A 135 5.17 6.49 -1.39
CA PHE A 135 6.61 6.26 -1.29
C PHE A 135 7.35 6.80 -2.51
N GLY A 136 8.61 7.16 -2.30
CA GLY A 136 9.52 7.55 -3.37
C GLY A 136 10.21 6.34 -4.01
N TYR A 137 10.68 6.50 -5.24
CA TYR A 137 11.61 5.56 -5.87
C TYR A 137 12.74 6.29 -6.57
N ALA A 138 13.83 5.58 -6.85
CA ALA A 138 15.02 6.09 -7.54
C ALA A 138 15.56 7.40 -6.92
N GLU A 139 15.88 7.37 -5.62
CA GLU A 139 16.46 8.53 -4.91
C GLU A 139 15.61 9.82 -5.01
N GLY A 140 14.29 9.67 -5.17
CA GLY A 140 13.34 10.79 -5.23
C GLY A 140 12.96 11.24 -6.65
N ASP A 141 13.46 10.58 -7.69
CA ASP A 141 13.12 10.88 -9.09
C ASP A 141 11.68 10.46 -9.46
N GLY A 142 10.99 9.73 -8.58
CA GLY A 142 9.56 9.52 -8.73
C GLY A 142 8.86 9.18 -7.43
N HIS A 143 7.53 9.27 -7.50
CA HIS A 143 6.61 9.00 -6.40
C HIS A 143 5.55 8.02 -6.86
N VAL A 144 5.16 7.12 -5.96
CA VAL A 144 4.06 6.17 -6.16
C VAL A 144 3.02 6.43 -5.08
N THR A 145 1.77 6.42 -5.49
CA THR A 145 0.61 6.41 -4.61
C THR A 145 -0.22 5.19 -4.92
N TYR A 146 -0.31 4.26 -3.97
CA TYR A 146 -1.31 3.21 -4.00
C TYR A 146 -2.53 3.61 -3.19
N MET A 147 -3.70 3.17 -3.66
CA MET A 147 -4.95 3.27 -2.92
C MET A 147 -5.64 1.92 -2.96
N LEU A 148 -5.93 1.34 -1.80
CA LEU A 148 -6.56 0.04 -1.69
C LEU A 148 -7.88 0.18 -0.94
N ALA A 149 -8.97 -0.20 -1.58
CA ALA A 149 -10.30 -0.19 -0.97
C ALA A 149 -10.40 -1.24 0.14
N PRO A 150 -11.15 -0.95 1.22
CA PRO A 150 -11.35 -1.89 2.30
C PRO A 150 -12.34 -2.98 1.88
N ARG A 151 -12.28 -4.10 2.60
CA ARG A 151 -13.27 -5.17 2.58
C ARG A 151 -14.28 -4.91 3.69
N ILE A 152 -15.55 -5.14 3.39
CA ILE A 152 -16.63 -5.06 4.38
C ILE A 152 -16.62 -6.39 5.16
N GLN A 153 -16.49 -6.33 6.49
CA GLN A 153 -16.76 -7.50 7.33
C GLN A 153 -18.24 -7.87 7.16
N SER A 154 -18.49 -9.08 6.66
CA SER A 154 -19.84 -9.64 6.69
C SER A 154 -19.95 -10.44 7.99
N ASP A 155 -20.78 -9.96 8.91
CA ASP A 155 -21.20 -10.71 10.11
C ASP A 155 -21.73 -12.11 9.78
#